data_AF-A0A6A4V5M6-F1
#
_entry.id   AF-A0A6A4V5M6-F1
#
_cell.length_a   1.000
_cell.length_b   1.000
_cell.length_c   1.000
_cell.angle_alpha   90.00
_cell.angle_beta   90.00
_cell.angle_gamma   90.00
#
_symmetry.space_group_name_H-M   'P 1'
#
loop_
_entity.id
_entity.type
_entity.pdbx_description
1 polymer ?
#
loop_
_entity_poly.entity_id
_entity_poly.type
_entity_poly.pdbx_seq_one_letter_code
_entity_poly.pdbx_strand_id
1 'polypeptide(L)' 'MEELLAARSRLRTKATKAELTQIVADVISDPTLPRTEDHACPACDNREAVFFQAQSRRAEEEMKLYYVCTNPDCKHRWSE' A
#
# COMPACT_ATOMS: atom_id res chain seq x y z
N MET A 1 11.71 -12.67 35.32
CA MET A 1 11.23 -13.37 34.12
C MET A 1 9.81 -12.88 33.81
N GLU A 2 9.62 -11.55 33.70
CA GLU A 2 8.29 -10.93 33.55
C GLU A 2 8.31 -9.82 32.48
N GLU A 3 9.31 -9.83 31.58
CA GLU A 3 9.39 -8.91 30.44
C GLU A 3 8.97 -9.56 29.11
N LEU A 4 8.47 -10.80 29.14
CA LEU A 4 8.04 -11.54 27.94
C LEU A 4 6.57 -11.31 27.54
N LEU A 5 5.81 -10.53 28.33
CA LEU A 5 4.40 -10.24 28.07
C LEU A 5 4.12 -8.85 27.46
N ALA A 6 5.17 -8.08 27.12
CA ALA A 6 5.00 -6.70 26.63
C ALA A 6 4.86 -6.56 25.09
N ALA A 7 4.88 -7.64 24.30
CA ALA A 7 4.89 -7.51 22.83
C ALA A 7 3.72 -8.19 22.10
N ARG A 8 2.56 -8.36 22.76
CA ARG A 8 1.28 -8.53 22.04
C ARG A 8 0.79 -7.20 21.43
N SER A 9 1.71 -6.33 21.04
CA SER A 9 1.41 -5.08 20.34
C SER A 9 1.25 -5.40 18.87
N ARG A 10 0.00 -5.62 18.44
CA ARG A 10 -0.54 -5.20 17.14
C ARG A 10 0.54 -4.93 16.08
N LEU A 11 1.21 -5.96 15.57
CA LEU A 11 2.01 -5.81 14.37
C LEU A 11 1.01 -5.82 13.21
N ARG A 12 0.22 -4.74 13.12
CA ARG A 12 -0.37 -4.36 11.85
C ARG A 12 0.82 -4.09 10.97
N THR A 13 1.18 -5.08 10.18
CA THR A 13 2.35 -5.04 9.30
C THR A 13 2.04 -3.95 8.27
N LYS A 14 2.32 -2.68 8.59
CA LYS A 14 2.32 -1.61 7.59
C LYS A 14 3.28 -2.07 6.50
N ALA A 15 2.93 -1.90 5.22
CA ALA A 15 3.88 -2.23 4.17
C ALA A 15 5.21 -1.54 4.47
N THR A 16 6.28 -2.32 4.37
CA THR A 16 7.60 -1.76 4.60
C THR A 16 7.85 -0.74 3.48
N LYS A 17 8.50 0.39 3.80
CA LYS A 17 8.82 1.42 2.80
C LYS A 17 9.52 0.84 1.56
N ALA A 18 10.27 -0.25 1.74
CA ALA A 18 10.91 -1.01 0.69
C ALA A 18 9.91 -1.64 -0.31
N GLU A 19 8.79 -2.20 0.16
CA GLU A 19 7.75 -2.77 -0.71
C GLU A 19 7.09 -1.69 -1.56
N LEU A 20 6.77 -0.54 -0.97
CA LEU A 20 6.20 0.60 -1.70
C LEU A 20 7.16 1.15 -2.76
N THR A 21 8.48 1.11 -2.52
CA THR A 21 9.47 1.53 -3.52
C THR A 21 9.60 0.59 -4.70
N GLN A 22 9.17 -0.68 -4.57
CA GLN A 22 9.13 -1.62 -5.70
C GLN A 22 7.94 -1.37 -6.63
N ILE A 23 6.97 -0.54 -6.21
CA ILE A 23 5.80 -0.20 -7.01
C ILE A 23 6.17 0.89 -8.00
N VAL A 24 6.12 0.53 -9.28
CA VAL A 24 6.32 1.46 -10.40
C VAL A 24 5.12 2.39 -10.46
N ALA A 25 5.35 3.71 -10.54
CA ALA A 25 4.25 4.67 -10.58
C ALA A 25 3.45 4.59 -11.89
N ASP A 26 4.04 4.08 -12.97
CA ASP A 26 3.41 3.99 -14.30
C ASP A 26 2.28 2.95 -14.38
N VAL A 27 2.05 2.18 -13.31
CA VAL A 27 0.86 1.32 -13.18
C VAL A 27 -0.44 2.11 -13.34
N ILE A 28 -0.43 3.42 -13.07
CA ILE A 28 -1.60 4.27 -13.30
C ILE A 28 -2.02 4.33 -14.77
N SER A 29 -1.11 4.08 -15.71
CA SER A 29 -1.38 4.12 -17.15
C SER A 29 -1.94 2.80 -17.68
N ASP A 30 -1.94 1.74 -16.86
CA ASP A 30 -2.45 0.43 -17.26
C ASP A 30 -3.99 0.39 -17.11
N PRO A 31 -4.75 0.33 -18.22
CA PRO A 31 -6.20 0.32 -18.16
C PRO A 31 -6.77 -1.01 -17.65
N THR A 32 -5.95 -2.04 -17.48
CA THR A 32 -6.37 -3.36 -16.97
C THR A 32 -6.35 -3.43 -15.44
N LEU A 33 -5.71 -2.47 -14.78
CA LEU A 33 -5.66 -2.41 -13.32
C LEU A 33 -6.92 -1.75 -12.76
N PRO A 34 -7.48 -2.28 -11.67
CA PRO A 34 -8.69 -1.74 -11.09
C PRO A 34 -8.42 -0.41 -10.37
N ARG A 35 -9.42 0.46 -10.40
CA ARG A 35 -9.41 1.78 -9.77
C ARG A 35 -10.53 1.90 -8.75
N THR A 36 -10.30 2.71 -7.72
CA THR A 36 -11.26 3.02 -6.67
C THR A 36 -11.28 4.53 -6.42
N GLU A 37 -12.45 5.04 -6.04
CA GLU A 37 -12.64 6.41 -5.55
C GLU A 37 -12.86 6.46 -4.03
N ASP A 38 -12.87 5.30 -3.37
CA ASP A 38 -13.17 5.15 -1.94
C ASP A 38 -11.97 5.53 -1.06
N HIS A 39 -10.74 5.44 -1.61
CA HIS A 39 -9.49 5.73 -0.92
C HIS A 39 -8.79 6.95 -1.52
N ALA A 40 -9.07 8.11 -0.94
CA ALA A 40 -8.42 9.35 -1.35
C ALA A 40 -6.91 9.34 -1.02
N CYS A 41 -6.13 9.99 -1.88
CA CYS A 41 -4.70 10.08 -1.72
C CYS A 41 -4.34 10.95 -0.48
N PRO A 42 -3.57 10.43 0.49
CA PRO A 42 -3.22 11.20 1.70
C PRO A 42 -2.25 12.35 1.44
N ALA A 43 -1.67 12.45 0.23
CA ALA A 43 -0.72 13.50 -0.14
C ALA A 43 -1.35 14.67 -0.92
N CYS A 44 -2.36 14.41 -1.75
CA CYS A 44 -2.98 15.44 -2.61
C CYS A 44 -4.51 15.45 -2.60
N ASP A 45 -5.15 14.59 -1.80
CA ASP A 45 -6.60 14.43 -1.68
C ASP A 45 -7.32 14.01 -2.99
N ASN A 46 -6.57 13.57 -4.00
CA ASN A 46 -7.17 13.00 -5.21
C ASN A 46 -7.99 11.77 -4.85
N ARG A 47 -9.25 11.72 -5.31
CA ARG A 47 -10.18 10.64 -4.95
C ARG A 47 -9.86 9.34 -5.67
N GLU A 48 -9.30 9.42 -6.88
CA GLU A 48 -9.01 8.23 -7.68
C GLU A 48 -7.62 7.63 -7.35
N ALA A 49 -7.59 6.33 -7.12
CA ALA A 49 -6.38 5.54 -6.94
C ALA A 49 -6.48 4.19 -7.67
N VAL A 50 -5.37 3.76 -8.28
CA VAL A 50 -5.22 2.38 -8.75
C VAL A 50 -4.86 1.51 -7.55
N PHE A 51 -5.44 0.32 -7.46
CA PHE A 51 -5.11 -0.63 -6.41
C PHE A 51 -4.75 -2.01 -6.95
N PHE A 52 -3.90 -2.73 -6.23
CA PHE A 52 -3.55 -4.12 -6.55
C PHE A 52 -3.02 -4.86 -5.32
N GLN A 53 -3.12 -6.19 -5.35
CA GLN A 53 -2.49 -7.05 -4.35
C GLN A 53 -1.14 -7.52 -4.88
N ALA A 54 -0.09 -7.43 -4.06
CA ALA A 54 1.22 -7.97 -4.40
C ALA A 54 1.65 -8.98 -3.32
N GLN A 55 2.25 -10.09 -3.75
CA GLN A 55 2.83 -11.06 -2.85
C GLN A 55 4.10 -10.47 -2.24
N SER A 56 4.12 -10.29 -0.92
CA SER A 56 5.36 -10.00 -0.23
C SER A 56 6.28 -11.22 -0.32
N ARG A 57 7.59 -10.99 -0.47
CA ARG A 57 8.60 -12.08 -0.45
C ARG A 57 8.62 -12.84 0.88
N ARG A 58 8.02 -12.27 1.92
CA ARG A 58 7.76 -12.94 3.18
C ARG A 58 6.42 -13.66 3.06
N ALA A 59 6.49 -14.97 2.85
CA ALA A 59 5.35 -15.86 2.70
C ALA A 59 4.37 -15.87 3.89
N GLU A 60 4.71 -15.20 4.99
CA GLU A 60 3.92 -15.10 6.22
C GLU A 60 3.13 -13.78 6.35
N GLU A 61 3.31 -12.82 5.44
CA GLU A 61 2.53 -11.56 5.48
C GLU A 61 1.22 -11.69 4.70
N GLU A 62 0.12 -11.31 5.36
CA GLU A 62 -1.24 -11.22 4.80
C GLU A 62 -1.25 -10.50 3.44
N MET A 63 -2.15 -10.90 2.54
CA MET A 63 -2.37 -10.24 1.25
C MET A 63 -2.72 -8.76 1.48
N LYS A 64 -1.75 -7.87 1.28
CA LYS A 64 -1.95 -6.42 1.39
C LYS A 64 -2.38 -5.82 0.07
N LEU A 65 -3.23 -4.81 0.20
CA LEU A 65 -3.60 -3.94 -0.90
C LEU A 65 -2.64 -2.74 -0.94
N TYR A 66 -2.17 -2.47 -2.15
CA TYR A 66 -1.36 -1.31 -2.47
C TYR A 66 -2.18 -0.34 -3.30
N TYR A 67 -1.97 0.94 -3.06
CA TYR A 67 -2.67 2.03 -3.71
C TYR A 67 -1.66 3.00 -4.34
N VAL A 68 -2.00 3.47 -5.53
CA VAL A 68 -1.21 4.46 -6.27
C VAL A 68 -2.14 5.57 -6.75
N CYS A 69 -1.81 6.81 -6.39
CA CYS A 69 -2.57 7.98 -6.81
C CYS A 69 -2.50 8.14 -8.33
N THR A 70 -3.66 8.30 -8.98
CA THR A 70 -3.72 8.50 -10.45
C THR A 70 -3.32 9.90 -10.90
N ASN A 71 -3.20 10.86 -9.96
CA ASN A 71 -2.70 12.19 -10.28
C ASN A 71 -1.21 12.11 -10.70
N PRO A 72 -0.87 12.46 -11.95
CA PRO A 72 0.49 12.35 -12.49
C PRO A 72 1.50 13.27 -11.78
N ASP A 73 1.05 14.35 -11.15
CA ASP A 73 1.89 15.25 -10.36
C ASP A 73 2.16 14.73 -8.94
N CYS A 74 1.35 13.77 -8.45
CA CYS A 74 1.46 13.22 -7.10
C CYS A 74 2.13 11.85 -7.09
N LYS A 75 1.56 10.86 -7.80
CA LYS A 75 2.05 9.47 -7.87
C LYS A 75 2.40 8.86 -6.49
N HIS A 76 1.68 9.29 -5.45
CA HIS A 76 1.89 8.80 -4.09
C HIS A 76 1.49 7.33 -3.99
N ARG A 77 2.26 6.56 -3.22
CA ARG A 77 2.10 5.11 -3.04
C ARG A 77 1.90 4.81 -1.57
N TRP A 78 0.83 4.12 -1.24
CA TRP A 78 0.51 3.74 0.14
C TRP A 78 -0.15 2.36 0.18
N SER A 79 -0.33 1.84 1.38
CA SER A 79 -0.96 0.54 1.65
C SER A 79 -1.74 0.64 2.96
N GLU A 80 -2.81 -0.11 3.10
CA GLU A 80 -3.59 -0.24 4.34
C GLU A 80 -3.37 -1.59 5.05
#